data_AF-A0A544ZA81-F1
#
_entry.id   AF-A0A544ZA81-F1
#
_cell.length_a   1.000
_cell.length_b   1.000
_cell.length_c   1.000
_cell.angle_alpha   90.00
_cell.angle_beta   90.00
_cell.angle_gamma   90.00
#
_symmetry.space_group_name_H-M   'P 1'
#
loop_
_entity.id
_entity.type
_entity.pdbx_description
1 polymer ?
#
loop_
_entity_poly.entity_id
_entity_poly.type
_entity_poly.pdbx_seq_one_letter_code
_entity_poly.pdbx_strand_id
1 'polypeptide(L)'
;MNILRNSLAVVAASALLGLTAACSGSQTAVCEEATKAFTDYSSKAAAAAGDIKGINTATGDLAAQLKDLSGKADGDLKVALAGMADSWASFKIDLSDPASATKLAEFGQKATQATQQLASACS
;
A
#
# COMPACT_ATOMS: atom_id res chain seq x y z
N MET A 1 20.28 22.75 -29.59
CA MET A 1 19.51 22.47 -28.36
C MET A 1 18.22 21.78 -28.76
N ASN A 2 17.84 20.68 -28.09
CA ASN A 2 16.53 19.98 -28.11
C ASN A 2 16.51 18.49 -28.53
N ILE A 3 17.28 17.60 -27.89
CA ILE A 3 17.03 16.14 -27.99
C ILE A 3 16.92 15.45 -26.60
N LEU A 4 17.03 16.18 -25.50
CA LEU A 4 16.99 15.61 -24.14
C LEU A 4 15.61 15.71 -23.49
N ARG A 5 14.55 15.20 -24.14
CA ARG A 5 13.19 15.25 -23.57
C ARG A 5 12.45 13.92 -23.46
N ASN A 6 13.07 12.76 -23.68
CA ASN A 6 12.30 11.50 -23.71
C ASN A 6 12.96 10.28 -23.07
N SER A 7 13.59 10.41 -21.90
CA SER A 7 14.31 9.28 -21.27
C SER A 7 14.02 9.12 -19.78
N LEU A 8 12.79 9.40 -19.34
CA LEU A 8 12.31 9.08 -17.98
C LEU A 8 11.01 8.29 -18.05
N ALA A 9 10.99 7.24 -18.87
CA ALA A 9 10.01 6.18 -18.77
C ALA A 9 10.79 4.87 -18.87
N VAL A 10 10.46 3.91 -18.00
CA VAL A 10 11.03 2.56 -17.96
C VAL A 10 12.33 2.41 -17.15
N VAL A 11 12.27 2.64 -15.84
CA VAL A 11 13.06 1.85 -14.85
C VAL A 11 12.22 1.62 -13.60
N ALA A 12 11.07 0.97 -13.75
CA ALA A 12 10.31 0.41 -12.62
C ALA A 12 9.61 -0.91 -12.97
N ALA A 13 9.65 -1.35 -14.23
CA ALA A 13 9.01 -2.58 -14.66
C ALA A 13 9.87 -3.84 -14.43
N SER A 14 11.20 -3.70 -14.36
CA SER A 14 12.11 -4.87 -14.28
C SER A 14 12.25 -5.46 -12.86
N ALA A 15 11.83 -4.76 -11.81
CA ALA A 15 11.75 -5.34 -10.47
C ALA A 15 10.47 -6.18 -10.25
N LEU A 16 9.43 -5.95 -11.07
CA LEU A 16 8.15 -6.66 -10.98
C LEU A 16 8.17 -8.01 -11.73
N LEU A 17 9.06 -8.17 -12.71
CA LEU A 17 9.17 -9.41 -13.51
C LEU A 17 9.73 -10.61 -12.72
N GLY A 18 10.31 -10.38 -11.54
CA GLY A 18 10.80 -11.43 -10.64
C GLY A 18 9.77 -11.92 -9.61
N LEU A 19 8.73 -11.13 -9.33
CA LEU A 19 7.68 -11.49 -8.34
C LEU A 19 6.57 -12.35 -8.95
N THR A 20 6.39 -12.33 -10.26
CA THR A 20 5.27 -13.01 -10.93
C THR A 20 5.44 -14.53 -11.07
N ALA A 21 6.57 -15.10 -10.63
CA ALA A 21 6.85 -16.53 -10.80
C ALA A 21 6.17 -17.44 -9.76
N ALA A 22 5.77 -16.94 -8.58
CA ALA A 22 5.13 -17.75 -7.54
C ALA A 22 3.61 -17.55 -7.42
N CYS A 23 3.07 -16.46 -7.97
CA CYS A 23 1.64 -16.20 -7.97
C CYS A 23 0.98 -16.85 -9.19
N SER A 24 -0.03 -17.71 -8.95
CA SER A 24 -0.93 -18.15 -10.03
C SER A 24 -1.61 -16.90 -10.66
N GLY A 25 -2.05 -16.99 -11.92
CA GLY A 25 -2.47 -15.81 -12.69
C GLY A 25 -3.55 -14.92 -12.03
N SER A 26 -4.40 -15.46 -11.15
CA SER A 26 -5.34 -14.66 -10.35
C SER A 26 -4.66 -13.90 -9.20
N GLN A 27 -3.66 -14.49 -8.56
CA GLN A 27 -2.91 -13.87 -7.46
C GLN A 27 -2.02 -12.74 -7.96
N THR A 28 -1.49 -12.86 -9.18
CA THR A 28 -0.73 -11.76 -9.82
C THR A 28 -1.58 -10.50 -9.96
N ALA A 29 -2.84 -10.64 -10.41
CA ALA A 29 -3.77 -9.51 -10.52
C ALA A 29 -4.11 -8.91 -9.14
N VAL A 30 -4.31 -9.75 -8.11
CA VAL A 30 -4.53 -9.26 -6.74
C VAL A 30 -3.32 -8.50 -6.20
N CYS A 31 -2.11 -8.98 -6.47
CA CYS A 31 -0.87 -8.32 -6.08
C CYS A 31 -0.65 -6.99 -6.80
N GLU A 32 -0.99 -6.90 -8.08
CA GLU A 32 -0.99 -5.64 -8.84
C GLU A 32 -2.02 -4.65 -8.27
N GLU A 33 -3.25 -5.09 -7.99
CA GLU A 33 -4.29 -4.26 -7.37
C GLU A 33 -3.86 -3.78 -5.98
N ALA A 34 -3.25 -4.63 -5.16
CA ALA A 34 -2.74 -4.27 -3.84
C ALA A 34 -1.61 -3.24 -3.93
N THR A 35 -0.66 -3.43 -4.86
CA THR A 35 0.45 -2.49 -5.09
C THR A 35 -0.08 -1.13 -5.54
N LYS A 36 -1.11 -1.14 -6.40
CA LYS A 36 -1.81 0.06 -6.82
C LYS A 36 -2.51 0.75 -5.65
N ALA A 37 -3.18 0.01 -4.77
CA ALA A 37 -3.83 0.56 -3.58
C ALA A 37 -2.83 1.32 -2.68
N PHE A 38 -1.63 0.77 -2.44
CA PHE A 38 -0.58 1.47 -1.70
C PHE A 38 -0.04 2.73 -2.40
N THR A 39 0.06 2.70 -3.73
CA THR A 39 0.50 3.85 -4.53
C THR A 39 -0.53 4.98 -4.49
N ASP A 40 -1.80 4.63 -4.68
CA ASP A 40 -2.93 5.57 -4.63
C ASP A 40 -3.07 6.16 -3.22
N TYR A 41 -2.93 5.32 -2.19
CA TYR A 41 -2.88 5.74 -0.80
C TYR A 41 -1.75 6.74 -0.53
N SER A 42 -0.53 6.45 -0.97
CA SER A 42 0.62 7.35 -0.78
C SER A 42 0.37 8.71 -1.42
N SER A 43 -0.26 8.73 -2.60
CA SER A 43 -0.65 9.96 -3.29
C SER A 43 -1.73 10.72 -2.53
N LYS A 44 -2.77 10.03 -2.03
CA LYS A 44 -3.84 10.64 -1.22
C LYS A 44 -3.30 11.19 0.11
N ALA A 45 -2.45 10.43 0.80
CA ALA A 45 -1.84 10.83 2.07
C ALA A 45 -0.93 12.04 1.89
N ALA A 46 -0.14 12.09 0.81
CA ALA A 46 0.68 13.26 0.47
C ALA A 46 -0.19 14.49 0.12
N ALA A 47 -1.29 14.31 -0.61
CA ALA A 47 -2.23 15.38 -0.92
C ALA A 47 -2.97 15.90 0.33
N ALA A 48 -3.18 15.03 1.33
CA ALA A 48 -3.75 15.35 2.62
C ALA A 48 -2.70 15.79 3.66
N ALA A 49 -1.49 16.19 3.25
CA ALA A 49 -0.46 16.64 4.17
C ALA A 49 -0.97 17.82 5.03
N GLY A 50 -1.00 17.63 6.36
CA GLY A 50 -1.57 18.60 7.30
C GLY A 50 -3.08 18.47 7.55
N ASP A 51 -3.78 17.59 6.81
CA ASP A 51 -5.18 17.22 7.03
C ASP A 51 -5.28 15.79 7.58
N ILE A 52 -5.37 15.68 8.91
CA ILE A 52 -5.50 14.40 9.59
C ILE A 52 -6.79 13.65 9.22
N LYS A 53 -7.87 14.38 8.90
CA LYS A 53 -9.11 13.73 8.47
C LYS A 53 -8.94 13.11 7.09
N GLY A 54 -8.27 13.82 6.18
CA GLY A 54 -7.88 13.31 4.87
C GLY A 54 -6.97 12.08 4.97
N ILE A 55 -5.96 12.12 5.85
CA ILE A 55 -5.07 10.96 6.11
C ILE A 55 -5.86 9.77 6.65
N ASN A 56 -6.68 9.95 7.69
CA ASN A 56 -7.50 8.88 8.27
C ASN A 56 -8.48 8.28 7.25
N THR A 57 -9.03 9.11 6.36
CA THR A 57 -9.90 8.65 5.27
C THR A 57 -9.11 7.79 4.28
N ALA A 58 -7.95 8.26 3.83
CA ALA A 58 -7.09 7.50 2.93
C ALA A 58 -6.63 6.17 3.54
N THR A 59 -6.31 6.16 4.84
CA THR A 59 -5.96 4.94 5.57
C THR A 59 -7.14 3.96 5.68
N GLY A 60 -8.35 4.47 5.94
CA GLY A 60 -9.57 3.66 5.94
C GLY A 60 -9.89 3.06 4.57
N ASP A 61 -9.76 3.87 3.50
CA ASP A 61 -9.93 3.41 2.11
C ASP A 61 -8.95 2.29 1.78
N LEU A 62 -7.66 2.45 2.12
CA LEU A 62 -6.64 1.43 1.91
C LEU A 62 -6.99 0.13 2.65
N ALA A 63 -7.39 0.24 3.91
CA ALA A 63 -7.77 -0.92 4.71
C ALA A 63 -8.95 -1.68 4.08
N ALA A 64 -9.98 -0.97 3.61
CA ALA A 64 -11.13 -1.56 2.93
C ALA A 64 -10.71 -2.25 1.61
N GLN A 65 -9.89 -1.59 0.79
CA GLN A 65 -9.38 -2.17 -0.45
C GLN A 65 -8.57 -3.45 -0.20
N LEU A 66 -7.69 -3.45 0.81
CA LEU A 66 -6.92 -4.64 1.18
C LEU A 66 -7.82 -5.78 1.68
N LYS A 67 -8.93 -5.46 2.37
CA LYS A 67 -9.91 -6.46 2.82
C LYS A 67 -10.65 -7.07 1.63
N ASP A 68 -11.06 -6.26 0.67
CA ASP A 68 -11.71 -6.73 -0.56
C ASP A 68 -10.76 -7.61 -1.38
N LEU A 69 -9.49 -7.21 -1.51
CA LEU A 69 -8.44 -7.97 -2.18
C LEU A 69 -8.15 -9.30 -1.47
N SER A 70 -8.12 -9.31 -0.14
CA SER A 70 -8.04 -10.54 0.65
C SER A 70 -9.21 -11.49 0.34
N GLY A 71 -10.41 -10.96 0.09
CA GLY A 71 -11.56 -11.74 -0.34
C GLY A 71 -11.40 -12.41 -1.72
N LYS A 72 -10.56 -11.83 -2.59
CA LYS A 72 -10.23 -12.36 -3.93
C LYS A 72 -8.99 -13.26 -3.95
N ALA A 73 -8.13 -13.15 -2.94
CA ALA A 73 -6.91 -13.95 -2.81
C ALA A 73 -7.19 -15.34 -2.19
N ASP A 74 -6.22 -16.24 -2.29
CA ASP A 74 -6.22 -17.53 -1.62
C ASP A 74 -4.92 -17.76 -0.83
N GLY A 75 -4.94 -18.77 0.03
CA GLY A 75 -3.76 -19.22 0.78
C GLY A 75 -3.12 -18.13 1.62
N ASP A 76 -1.79 -18.06 1.59
CA ASP A 76 -1.00 -17.13 2.40
C ASP A 76 -1.21 -15.67 1.99
N LEU A 77 -1.46 -15.39 0.71
CA LEU A 77 -1.72 -14.04 0.23
C LEU A 77 -3.02 -13.48 0.83
N LYS A 78 -4.06 -14.31 0.93
CA LYS A 78 -5.31 -13.93 1.62
C LYS A 78 -5.07 -13.55 3.07
N VAL A 79 -4.31 -14.37 3.80
CA VAL A 79 -3.99 -14.13 5.22
C VAL A 79 -3.16 -12.86 5.38
N ALA A 80 -2.16 -12.65 4.52
CA ALA A 80 -1.33 -11.45 4.53
C ALA A 80 -2.15 -10.18 4.25
N LEU A 81 -3.00 -10.18 3.21
CA LEU A 81 -3.88 -9.05 2.88
C LEU A 81 -4.90 -8.76 3.97
N ALA A 82 -5.49 -9.79 4.59
CA ALA A 82 -6.40 -9.61 5.72
C ALA A 82 -5.69 -8.98 6.92
N GLY A 83 -4.50 -9.48 7.28
CA GLY A 83 -3.70 -8.95 8.39
C GLY A 83 -3.26 -7.50 8.15
N MET A 84 -2.87 -7.17 6.91
CA MET A 84 -2.58 -5.79 6.53
C MET A 84 -3.84 -4.91 6.64
N ALA A 85 -4.98 -5.35 6.10
CA ALA A 85 -6.24 -4.62 6.18
C ALA A 85 -6.63 -4.30 7.64
N ASP A 86 -6.55 -5.30 8.53
CA ASP A 86 -6.89 -5.12 9.94
C ASP A 86 -5.88 -4.18 10.63
N SER A 87 -4.59 -4.30 10.31
CA SER A 87 -3.55 -3.39 10.81
C SER A 87 -3.81 -1.94 10.38
N TRP A 88 -4.21 -1.70 9.12
CA TRP A 88 -4.48 -0.36 8.61
C TRP A 88 -5.80 0.21 9.14
N ALA A 89 -6.83 -0.62 9.29
CA ALA A 89 -8.11 -0.21 9.88
C ALA A 89 -7.97 0.24 11.34
N SER A 90 -7.06 -0.41 12.09
CA SER A 90 -6.72 -0.03 13.47
C SER A 90 -5.89 1.26 13.56
N PHE A 91 -5.29 1.67 12.45
CA PHE A 91 -4.38 2.81 12.41
C PHE A 91 -5.16 4.10 12.11
N LYS A 92 -5.60 4.78 13.16
CA LYS A 92 -6.19 6.13 13.08
C LYS A 92 -5.38 7.10 13.91
N ILE A 93 -5.10 8.26 13.33
CA ILE A 93 -4.46 9.38 14.01
C ILE A 93 -5.57 10.25 14.60
N ASP A 94 -5.65 10.30 15.92
CA ASP A 94 -6.57 11.18 16.62
C ASP A 94 -5.76 12.29 17.27
N LEU A 95 -5.88 13.54 16.83
CA LEU A 95 -5.12 14.66 17.39
C LEU A 95 -5.49 14.99 18.85
N SER A 96 -6.62 14.48 19.35
CA SER A 96 -6.97 14.59 20.76
C SER A 96 -6.27 13.53 21.63
N ASP A 97 -5.71 12.49 21.01
CA ASP A 97 -4.90 11.48 21.68
C ASP A 97 -3.50 12.06 21.95
N PRO A 98 -3.02 12.07 23.21
CA PRO A 98 -1.64 12.45 23.52
C PRO A 98 -0.59 11.59 22.81
N ALA A 99 -0.95 10.39 22.33
CA ALA A 99 -0.08 9.52 21.54
C ALA A 99 -0.07 9.83 20.02
N SER A 100 -0.80 10.85 19.57
CA SER A 100 -0.94 11.20 18.14
C SER A 100 0.38 11.49 17.42
N ALA A 101 1.33 12.15 18.09
CA ALA A 101 2.66 12.42 17.56
C ALA A 101 3.44 11.11 17.31
N THR A 102 3.33 10.15 18.23
CA THR A 102 3.93 8.81 18.09
C THR A 102 3.28 8.06 16.93
N LYS A 103 1.95 8.07 16.84
CA LYS A 103 1.22 7.47 15.70
C LYS A 103 1.63 8.11 14.38
N LEU A 104 1.81 9.42 14.30
CA LEU A 104 2.31 10.07 13.08
C LEU A 104 3.71 9.57 12.68
N ALA A 105 4.60 9.34 13.64
CA ALA A 105 5.91 8.75 13.36
C ALA A 105 5.82 7.28 12.92
N GLU A 106 4.97 6.49 13.57
CA GLU A 106 4.73 5.08 13.25
C GLU A 106 4.06 4.89 11.88
N PHE A 107 3.27 5.87 11.43
CA PHE A 107 2.55 5.82 10.15
C PHE A 107 3.50 5.63 8.97
N GLY A 108 4.60 6.40 8.92
CA GLY A 108 5.60 6.29 7.86
C GLY A 108 6.32 4.93 7.88
N GLN A 109 6.57 4.40 9.08
CA GLN A 109 7.16 3.07 9.24
C GLN A 109 6.18 1.97 8.80
N LYS A 110 4.90 2.08 9.17
CA LYS A 110 3.84 1.15 8.76
C LYS A 110 3.64 1.13 7.24
N ALA A 111 3.68 2.28 6.58
CA ALA A 111 3.62 2.37 5.12
C ALA A 111 4.76 1.57 4.45
N THR A 112 5.97 1.72 4.98
CA THR A 112 7.15 1.01 4.46
C THR A 112 7.07 -0.48 4.74
N GLN A 113 6.72 -0.88 5.97
CA GLN A 113 6.56 -2.29 6.36
C GLN A 113 5.47 -2.99 5.57
N ALA A 114 4.32 -2.34 5.35
CA ALA A 114 3.23 -2.93 4.59
C ALA A 114 3.61 -3.16 3.12
N THR A 115 4.39 -2.24 2.52
CA THR A 115 4.94 -2.43 1.17
C THR A 115 5.88 -3.64 1.10
N GLN A 116 6.73 -3.84 2.12
CA GLN A 116 7.62 -4.99 2.20
C GLN A 116 6.84 -6.30 2.41
N GLN A 117 5.86 -6.30 3.31
CA GLN A 117 4.99 -7.46 3.55
C GLN A 117 4.22 -7.84 2.30
N LEU A 118 3.70 -6.86 1.56
CA LEU A 118 3.06 -7.12 0.28
C LEU A 118 4.03 -7.70 -0.74
N ALA A 119 5.23 -7.13 -0.86
CA ALA A 119 6.25 -7.65 -1.78
C ALA A 119 6.62 -9.10 -1.47
N SER A 120 6.74 -9.46 -0.19
CA SER A 120 7.00 -10.85 0.24
C SER A 120 5.80 -11.78 0.05
N ALA A 121 4.57 -11.30 0.24
CA ALA A 121 3.36 -12.10 0.02
C ALA A 121 3.08 -12.33 -1.48
N CYS A 122 3.61 -11.47 -2.33
CA CYS A 122 3.45 -11.49 -3.79
C CYS A 122 4.65 -12.08 -4.53
N SER A 123 5.69 -12.54 -3.82
CA SER A 123 6.90 -13.19 -4.35
C SER A 123 6.86 -14.70 -4.20
#